data_AF-A0A9W9XKX1-F1
#
_entry.id   AF-A0A9W9XKX1-F1
#
_cell.length_a   1.000
_cell.length_b   1.000
_cell.length_c   1.000
_cell.angle_alpha   90.00
_cell.angle_beta   90.00
_cell.angle_gamma   90.00
#
_symmetry.space_group_name_H-M   'P 1'
#
loop_
_entity.id
_entity.type
_entity.pdbx_description
1 polymer ?
#
loop_
_entity_poly.entity_id
_entity_poly.type
_entity_poly.pdbx_seq_one_letter_code
_entity_poly.pdbx_strand_id
1 'polypeptide(L)'
;MYCWILFLPYFLFQFSTSISGVQARRGGEGGDSDDSDSGENSGGGTNTDSCATPKQPTIWKWDLIPNNADNYTSGGISGRDTSYDGSFFKGEASLHYTITDNETCYSYTHDAENTLQMLGYVWVGPQVPYPVGPTNPIIIGFKTWESHRSLDEISDSYSYIQWDNSEISCPSRPDLFRVTTTYGWTDWDARVQKAIDVMNMTISEAPAPTHGDRGQDQGRVRFNAAMPDKLDHDTAWLFRFPGRICSSRLDYFDTPPERLTMNGSFTNTTFDLTLSGISKAVEPSELVAEFRLTFSGVFDGDNSTEKLSLRQPGEPLVAWVPNSGLRVVSVGWMTSLIFLGALVVFM
;
A
#
# COMPACT_ATOMS: atom_id res chain seq x y z
N MET A 1 -17.02 -14.32 52.45
CA MET A 1 -16.69 -14.49 51.02
C MET A 1 -17.26 -13.34 50.18
N TYR A 2 -16.80 -12.09 50.38
CA TYR A 2 -17.31 -10.91 49.66
C TYR A 2 -16.20 -9.87 49.41
N CYS A 3 -15.01 -10.31 48.96
CA CYS A 3 -13.91 -9.39 48.61
C CYS A 3 -13.41 -9.52 47.16
N TRP A 4 -13.88 -10.52 46.42
CA TRP A 4 -13.40 -10.80 45.05
C TRP A 4 -14.23 -10.14 43.94
N ILE A 5 -15.43 -9.64 44.25
CA ILE A 5 -16.36 -9.06 43.26
C ILE A 5 -15.99 -7.60 42.90
N LEU A 6 -15.21 -6.91 43.74
CA LEU A 6 -14.79 -5.52 43.50
C LEU A 6 -13.49 -5.38 42.68
N PHE A 7 -12.74 -6.47 42.45
CA PHE A 7 -11.49 -6.43 41.68
C PHE A 7 -11.68 -6.65 40.18
N LEU A 8 -12.75 -7.33 39.76
CA LEU A 8 -13.05 -7.56 38.34
C LEU A 8 -13.29 -6.28 37.53
N PRO A 9 -14.06 -5.28 38.00
CA PRO A 9 -14.29 -4.06 37.22
C PRO A 9 -13.02 -3.20 37.08
N TYR A 10 -12.11 -3.24 38.07
CA TYR A 10 -10.85 -2.49 38.02
C TYR A 10 -9.84 -3.11 37.04
N PHE A 11 -9.81 -4.44 36.95
CA PHE A 11 -8.96 -5.17 35.99
C PHE A 11 -9.45 -4.99 34.54
N LEU A 12 -10.77 -4.97 34.32
CA LEU A 12 -11.36 -4.69 33.00
C LEU A 12 -11.15 -3.23 32.56
N PHE A 13 -11.13 -2.28 33.50
CA PHE A 13 -10.87 -0.87 33.19
C PHE A 13 -9.43 -0.63 32.74
N GLN A 14 -8.44 -1.30 33.36
CA GLN A 14 -7.03 -1.16 32.99
C GLN A 14 -6.68 -1.83 31.64
N PHE A 15 -7.38 -2.89 31.26
CA PHE A 15 -7.23 -3.45 29.91
C PHE A 15 -7.86 -2.56 28.82
N SER A 16 -8.91 -1.79 29.15
CA SER A 16 -9.60 -0.93 28.19
C SER A 16 -8.84 0.35 27.82
N THR A 17 -7.94 0.83 28.70
CA THR A 17 -7.16 2.06 28.47
C THR A 17 -5.79 1.81 27.84
N SER A 18 -5.42 0.55 27.59
CA SER A 18 -4.08 0.15 27.13
C SER A 18 -4.02 -0.30 25.67
N ILE A 19 -5.13 -0.20 24.94
CA ILE A 19 -5.18 -0.50 23.51
C ILE A 19 -5.28 0.84 22.78
N SER A 20 -4.14 1.38 22.38
CA SER A 20 -4.05 2.44 21.38
C SER A 20 -4.54 1.86 20.05
N GLY A 21 -5.84 1.82 19.86
CA GLY A 21 -6.48 1.30 18.66
C GLY A 21 -6.28 2.26 17.50
N VAL A 22 -5.41 1.91 16.56
CA VAL A 22 -5.41 2.48 15.21
C VAL A 22 -6.72 2.04 14.55
N GLN A 23 -7.69 2.95 14.46
CA GLN A 23 -8.91 2.72 13.72
C GLN A 23 -8.57 2.70 12.22
N ALA A 24 -8.78 1.57 11.56
CA ALA A 24 -8.98 1.54 10.12
C ALA A 24 -10.25 2.35 9.80
N ARG A 25 -10.09 3.62 9.42
CA ARG A 25 -11.18 4.44 8.90
C ARG A 25 -11.50 3.99 7.49
N ARG A 26 -12.75 3.54 7.32
CA ARG A 26 -13.45 3.33 6.05
C ARG A 26 -13.49 4.67 5.30
N GLY A 27 -12.65 4.85 4.28
CA GLY A 27 -12.75 6.00 3.39
C GLY A 27 -14.00 5.85 2.52
N GLY A 28 -14.96 6.76 2.69
CA GLY A 28 -16.14 6.88 1.85
C GLY A 28 -15.99 8.04 0.86
N GLU A 29 -16.60 7.86 -0.32
CA GLU A 29 -17.07 8.86 -1.30
C GLU A 29 -16.18 10.09 -1.53
N GLY A 30 -15.33 10.03 -2.56
CA GLY A 30 -14.86 11.22 -3.27
C GLY A 30 -15.89 11.62 -4.32
N GLY A 31 -16.83 12.50 -3.94
CA GLY A 31 -17.70 13.21 -4.87
C GLY A 31 -16.97 14.41 -5.48
N ASP A 32 -17.23 14.65 -6.76
CA ASP A 32 -16.76 15.81 -7.52
C ASP A 32 -17.07 17.12 -6.78
N SER A 33 -16.06 17.96 -6.63
CA SER A 33 -16.23 19.35 -6.22
C SER A 33 -15.60 20.26 -7.26
N ASP A 34 -16.47 20.87 -8.05
CA ASP A 34 -16.17 21.99 -8.93
C ASP A 34 -15.69 23.18 -8.08
N ASP A 35 -14.41 23.49 -8.14
CA ASP A 35 -13.87 24.69 -7.49
C ASP A 35 -14.19 25.92 -8.34
N SER A 36 -15.03 26.78 -7.77
CA SER A 36 -15.29 28.13 -8.25
C SER A 36 -14.44 29.10 -7.46
N ASP A 37 -13.54 29.79 -8.17
CA ASP A 37 -12.69 30.85 -7.62
C ASP A 37 -13.53 31.98 -7.02
N SER A 38 -13.31 32.26 -5.73
CA SER A 38 -13.62 33.58 -5.16
C SER A 38 -12.52 33.97 -4.16
N GLY A 39 -11.94 35.15 -4.40
CA GLY A 39 -10.69 35.59 -3.80
C GLY A 39 -10.81 36.30 -2.45
N GLU A 40 -9.60 36.52 -1.88
CA GLU A 40 -9.16 37.49 -0.86
C GLU A 40 -9.84 37.44 0.54
N ASN A 41 -9.16 37.53 1.69
CA ASN A 41 -8.10 38.48 2.04
C ASN A 41 -7.42 38.13 3.39
N SER A 42 -6.20 38.64 3.52
CA SER A 42 -5.21 38.72 4.62
C SER A 42 -5.66 38.64 6.10
N GLY A 43 -4.87 37.93 6.92
CA GLY A 43 -4.85 38.04 8.38
C GLY A 43 -3.69 37.26 9.01
N GLY A 44 -2.64 37.97 9.45
CA GLY A 44 -1.45 37.39 10.05
C GLY A 44 -1.68 36.78 11.44
N GLY A 45 -1.11 35.59 11.64
CA GLY A 45 -1.05 34.89 12.92
C GLY A 45 0.14 33.92 12.92
N THR A 46 1.13 34.23 13.76
CA THR A 46 2.37 33.47 13.99
C THR A 46 2.08 32.17 14.74
N ASN A 47 1.94 31.08 13.99
CA ASN A 47 2.31 29.68 14.27
C ASN A 47 1.58 28.82 13.24
N THR A 48 2.11 28.80 12.02
CA THR A 48 1.58 27.91 10.99
C THR A 48 2.41 26.64 11.02
N ASP A 49 1.89 25.58 11.64
CA ASP A 49 2.15 24.23 11.13
C ASP A 49 1.99 24.35 9.61
N SER A 50 3.06 24.23 8.82
CA SER A 50 3.01 24.57 7.38
C SER A 50 2.05 23.67 6.61
N CYS A 51 1.67 22.54 7.20
CA CYS A 51 0.63 21.63 6.73
C CYS A 51 -0.69 21.74 7.55
N ALA A 52 -0.94 22.85 8.26
CA ALA A 52 -2.11 23.03 9.14
C ALA A 52 -3.43 23.16 8.39
N THR A 53 -4.02 22.04 7.98
CA THR A 53 -5.40 21.64 8.36
C THR A 53 -5.68 20.20 7.91
N PRO A 54 -6.49 19.44 8.66
CA PRO A 54 -6.50 17.99 8.66
C PRO A 54 -7.35 17.43 7.52
N LYS A 55 -6.76 17.39 6.33
CA LYS A 55 -7.02 16.30 5.38
C LYS A 55 -5.70 15.59 5.14
N GLN A 56 -5.07 15.11 6.23
CA GLN A 56 -4.03 14.09 6.07
C GLN A 56 -4.68 12.99 5.22
N PRO A 57 -4.20 12.72 3.99
CA PRO A 57 -4.82 11.69 3.20
C PRO A 57 -4.61 10.40 3.99
N THR A 58 -5.70 9.75 4.36
CA THR A 58 -5.59 8.42 4.96
C THR A 58 -4.93 7.55 3.90
N ILE A 59 -3.97 6.70 4.29
CA ILE A 59 -3.35 5.78 3.32
C ILE A 59 -4.44 4.90 2.72
N TRP A 60 -4.75 5.18 1.46
CA TRP A 60 -5.77 4.48 0.72
C TRP A 60 -5.19 3.21 0.13
N LYS A 61 -5.35 2.06 0.80
CA LYS A 61 -4.70 0.80 0.36
C LYS A 61 -5.43 0.09 -0.79
N TRP A 62 -6.68 0.46 -1.03
CA TRP A 62 -7.55 -0.22 -1.99
C TRP A 62 -7.16 0.03 -3.45
N ASP A 63 -6.34 1.04 -3.72
CA ASP A 63 -5.75 1.25 -5.05
C ASP A 63 -4.63 0.25 -5.39
N LEU A 64 -4.30 -0.67 -4.48
CA LEU A 64 -3.44 -1.83 -4.74
C LEU A 64 -4.20 -3.03 -5.29
N ILE A 65 -5.53 -3.03 -5.17
CA ILE A 65 -6.39 -4.08 -5.70
C ILE A 65 -6.85 -3.61 -7.08
N PRO A 66 -6.63 -4.39 -8.15
CA PRO A 66 -7.08 -3.97 -9.46
C PRO A 66 -8.60 -4.06 -9.56
N ASN A 67 -9.22 -3.13 -10.29
CA ASN A 67 -10.68 -2.98 -10.38
C ASN A 67 -11.43 -4.27 -10.75
N ASN A 68 -10.79 -5.19 -11.49
CA ASN A 68 -11.40 -6.47 -11.84
C ASN A 68 -11.62 -7.38 -10.63
N ALA A 69 -10.85 -7.20 -9.56
CA ALA A 69 -10.97 -7.94 -8.32
C ALA A 69 -11.92 -7.29 -7.31
N ASP A 70 -12.27 -6.01 -7.46
CA ASP A 70 -13.09 -5.26 -6.50
C ASP A 70 -14.35 -6.01 -6.07
N ASN A 71 -15.13 -6.56 -7.01
CA ASN A 71 -16.37 -7.27 -6.70
C ASN A 71 -16.22 -8.56 -5.90
N TYR A 72 -15.00 -9.08 -5.80
CA TYR A 72 -14.65 -10.30 -5.07
C TYR A 72 -13.86 -10.01 -3.79
N THR A 73 -13.71 -8.73 -3.46
CA THR A 73 -13.05 -8.30 -2.24
C THR A 73 -14.01 -7.51 -1.34
N SER A 74 -13.74 -7.52 -0.04
CA SER A 74 -14.46 -6.77 0.99
C SER A 74 -14.36 -5.26 0.81
N GLY A 75 -13.39 -4.78 0.01
CA GLY A 75 -13.27 -3.39 -0.40
C GLY A 75 -14.19 -2.99 -1.56
N GLY A 76 -14.80 -3.94 -2.26
CA GLY A 76 -15.61 -3.68 -3.43
C GLY A 76 -17.01 -3.15 -3.16
N ILE A 77 -17.61 -2.58 -4.21
CA ILE A 77 -18.95 -1.97 -4.23
C ILE A 77 -20.04 -2.93 -3.75
N SER A 78 -19.85 -4.25 -3.88
CA SER A 78 -20.84 -5.25 -3.46
C SER A 78 -20.47 -6.04 -2.20
N GLY A 79 -19.17 -6.18 -1.86
CA GLY A 79 -18.68 -6.88 -0.67
C GLY A 79 -19.26 -8.29 -0.43
N ARG A 80 -19.71 -8.98 -1.48
CA ARG A 80 -20.51 -10.23 -1.37
C ARG A 80 -19.66 -11.47 -1.22
N ASP A 81 -18.46 -11.45 -1.77
CA ASP A 81 -17.46 -12.52 -1.66
C ASP A 81 -16.19 -11.87 -1.14
N THR A 82 -15.58 -12.46 -0.10
CA THR A 82 -14.32 -12.00 0.50
C THR A 82 -13.20 -13.02 0.30
N SER A 83 -13.47 -14.09 -0.44
CA SER A 83 -12.50 -15.17 -0.70
C SER A 83 -11.29 -14.69 -1.51
N TYR A 84 -11.34 -13.47 -2.07
CA TYR A 84 -10.27 -12.86 -2.86
C TYR A 84 -9.63 -11.63 -2.22
N ASP A 85 -9.93 -11.36 -0.95
CA ASP A 85 -9.41 -10.17 -0.25
C ASP A 85 -7.88 -10.11 -0.15
N GLY A 86 -7.20 -11.25 -0.26
CA GLY A 86 -5.75 -11.32 -0.25
C GLY A 86 -5.14 -10.89 1.09
N SER A 87 -3.85 -10.58 1.05
CA SER A 87 -3.03 -10.23 2.22
C SER A 87 -2.25 -8.95 1.98
N PHE A 88 -2.30 -8.04 2.95
CA PHE A 88 -1.47 -6.84 2.97
C PHE A 88 -0.18 -7.07 3.74
N PHE A 89 0.88 -6.43 3.28
CA PHE A 89 2.17 -6.34 3.93
C PHE A 89 2.56 -4.87 4.00
N LYS A 90 2.98 -4.42 5.18
CA LYS A 90 3.55 -3.08 5.39
C LYS A 90 5.04 -3.20 5.58
N GLY A 91 5.80 -2.25 5.06
CA GLY A 91 7.25 -2.34 5.13
C GLY A 91 7.99 -1.07 4.80
N GLU A 92 9.29 -1.21 4.89
CA GLU A 92 10.25 -0.18 4.48
C GLU A 92 10.71 -0.48 3.05
N ALA A 93 10.94 0.59 2.30
CA ALA A 93 11.50 0.52 0.97
C ALA A 93 12.68 1.47 0.83
N SER A 94 13.54 1.16 -0.12
CA SER A 94 14.65 2.00 -0.51
C SER A 94 14.69 2.15 -2.02
N LEU A 95 14.82 3.39 -2.48
CA LEU A 95 14.93 3.70 -3.91
C LEU A 95 16.33 4.18 -4.21
N HIS A 96 16.99 3.46 -5.11
CA HIS A 96 18.20 3.88 -5.77
C HIS A 96 17.86 4.26 -7.21
N TYR A 97 18.40 5.38 -7.70
CA TYR A 97 18.16 5.83 -9.05
C TYR A 97 19.40 6.50 -9.64
N THR A 98 19.53 6.40 -10.95
CA THR A 98 20.55 7.07 -11.73
C THR A 98 19.85 7.89 -12.79
N ILE A 99 19.95 9.22 -12.70
CA ILE A 99 19.42 10.13 -13.71
C ILE A 99 20.53 10.45 -14.69
N THR A 100 20.30 10.15 -15.96
CA THR A 100 21.09 10.67 -17.06
C THR A 100 20.33 11.86 -17.65
N ASP A 101 20.82 13.05 -17.36
CA ASP A 101 20.31 14.33 -17.87
C ASP A 101 21.50 15.24 -18.16
N ASN A 102 21.36 16.13 -19.14
CA ASN A 102 22.45 16.98 -19.59
C ASN A 102 22.52 18.30 -18.77
N GLU A 103 21.41 18.87 -18.29
CA GLU A 103 21.42 20.22 -17.67
C GLU A 103 20.31 20.53 -16.63
N THR A 104 19.27 19.71 -16.46
CA THR A 104 18.01 20.09 -15.75
C THR A 104 17.96 19.70 -14.27
N CYS A 105 18.61 18.61 -13.87
CA CYS A 105 18.71 18.18 -12.46
C CYS A 105 20.03 18.61 -11.79
N TYR A 106 20.76 19.58 -12.39
CA TYR A 106 22.13 19.99 -12.05
C TYR A 106 22.34 20.52 -10.62
N SER A 107 21.29 21.03 -9.95
CA SER A 107 21.41 21.51 -8.57
C SER A 107 21.51 20.39 -7.53
N TYR A 108 21.12 19.16 -7.88
CA TYR A 108 21.04 18.04 -6.95
C TYR A 108 21.86 16.82 -7.39
N THR A 109 22.58 16.90 -8.52
CA THR A 109 23.50 15.86 -9.00
C THR A 109 24.68 15.60 -8.05
N HIS A 110 25.03 16.56 -7.20
CA HIS A 110 26.04 16.38 -6.15
C HIS A 110 25.54 15.68 -4.88
N ASP A 111 24.22 15.53 -4.71
CA ASP A 111 23.56 14.81 -3.61
C ASP A 111 22.79 13.56 -4.08
N ALA A 112 22.90 13.23 -5.38
CA ALA A 112 22.16 12.14 -6.03
C ALA A 112 22.67 10.72 -5.73
N GLU A 113 23.69 10.56 -4.87
CA GLU A 113 24.10 9.26 -4.34
C GLU A 113 23.24 8.77 -3.16
N ASN A 114 22.19 9.49 -2.81
CA ASN A 114 21.39 9.16 -1.64
C ASN A 114 20.25 8.19 -1.98
N THR A 115 20.36 7.01 -1.38
CA THR A 115 19.24 6.06 -1.29
C THR A 115 18.08 6.73 -0.56
N LEU A 116 16.92 6.81 -1.20
CA LEU A 116 15.73 7.39 -0.60
C LEU A 116 15.08 6.36 0.31
N GLN A 117 14.87 6.73 1.57
CA GLN A 117 14.09 5.93 2.51
C GLN A 117 12.60 6.16 2.26
N MET A 118 11.85 5.07 2.25
CA MET A 118 10.44 5.06 1.90
C MET A 118 9.69 4.09 2.80
N LEU A 119 8.38 4.30 2.91
CA LEU A 119 7.44 3.32 3.43
C LEU A 119 6.57 2.79 2.29
N GLY A 120 6.01 1.60 2.46
CA GLY A 120 5.20 1.01 1.41
C GLY A 120 4.20 -0.03 1.88
N TYR A 121 3.27 -0.33 0.99
CA TYR A 121 2.35 -1.45 1.10
C TYR A 121 2.45 -2.35 -0.11
N VAL A 122 2.40 -3.65 0.14
CA VAL A 122 2.10 -4.67 -0.85
C VAL A 122 0.75 -5.28 -0.52
N TRP A 123 -0.05 -5.52 -1.55
CA TRP A 123 -1.19 -6.40 -1.52
C TRP A 123 -0.92 -7.62 -2.40
N VAL A 124 -1.18 -8.82 -1.89
CA VAL A 124 -1.07 -10.09 -2.62
C VAL A 124 -2.39 -10.82 -2.55
N GLY A 125 -3.02 -11.05 -3.68
CA GLY A 125 -4.33 -11.70 -3.74
C GLY A 125 -4.43 -12.78 -4.82
N PRO A 126 -5.46 -13.65 -4.72
CA PRO A 126 -5.75 -14.62 -5.76
C PRO A 126 -6.23 -13.94 -7.04
N GLN A 127 -6.03 -14.62 -8.17
CA GLN A 127 -6.64 -14.21 -9.42
C GLN A 127 -8.15 -14.50 -9.38
N VAL A 128 -8.96 -13.49 -9.70
CA VAL A 128 -10.42 -13.65 -9.76
C VAL A 128 -10.87 -14.42 -11.00
N PRO A 129 -11.96 -15.20 -10.92
CA PRO A 129 -12.41 -16.06 -12.01
C PRO A 129 -13.03 -15.29 -13.18
N TYR A 130 -13.47 -14.06 -12.94
CA TYR A 130 -14.02 -13.17 -13.96
C TYR A 130 -13.53 -11.74 -13.73
N PRO A 131 -13.21 -10.97 -14.79
CA PRO A 131 -13.22 -11.36 -16.20
C PRO A 131 -12.09 -12.32 -16.56
N VAL A 132 -12.35 -13.17 -17.55
CA VAL A 132 -11.35 -14.10 -18.10
C VAL A 132 -10.33 -13.30 -18.90
N GLY A 133 -9.05 -13.66 -18.79
CA GLY A 133 -7.96 -12.98 -19.51
C GLY A 133 -6.64 -13.10 -18.78
N PRO A 134 -6.57 -12.63 -17.52
CA PRO A 134 -5.39 -12.80 -16.68
C PRO A 134 -5.06 -14.28 -16.47
N THR A 135 -3.78 -14.58 -16.50
CA THR A 135 -3.15 -15.91 -16.41
C THR A 135 -2.14 -16.01 -15.27
N ASN A 136 -1.75 -14.87 -14.69
CA ASN A 136 -0.90 -14.84 -13.52
C ASN A 136 -1.49 -15.70 -12.38
N PRO A 137 -0.63 -16.45 -11.65
CA PRO A 137 -1.11 -17.31 -10.57
C PRO A 137 -1.65 -16.53 -9.37
N ILE A 138 -1.15 -15.31 -9.17
CA ILE A 138 -1.51 -14.37 -8.10
C ILE A 138 -1.43 -12.95 -8.65
N ILE A 139 -2.10 -12.02 -7.97
CA ILE A 139 -2.00 -10.58 -8.25
C ILE A 139 -1.13 -9.94 -7.17
N ILE A 140 -0.21 -9.07 -7.58
CA ILE A 140 0.58 -8.23 -6.68
C ILE A 140 0.28 -6.77 -7.00
N GLY A 141 -0.20 -6.04 -6.01
CA GLY A 141 -0.24 -4.57 -6.00
C GLY A 141 0.84 -4.06 -5.07
N PHE A 142 1.60 -3.06 -5.50
CA PHE A 142 2.64 -2.44 -4.69
C PHE A 142 2.58 -0.93 -4.80
N LYS A 143 2.76 -0.24 -3.67
CA LYS A 143 3.01 1.19 -3.66
C LYS A 143 3.95 1.63 -2.57
N THR A 144 4.58 2.76 -2.79
CA THR A 144 5.52 3.35 -1.84
C THR A 144 5.59 4.86 -1.98
N TRP A 145 6.02 5.52 -0.93
CA TRP A 145 6.18 6.96 -0.83
C TRP A 145 7.36 7.27 0.07
N GLU A 146 7.97 8.41 -0.16
CA GLU A 146 9.05 8.90 0.69
C GLU A 146 8.54 9.17 2.11
N SER A 147 9.23 8.64 3.10
CA SER A 147 8.96 8.90 4.51
C SER A 147 10.15 8.53 5.36
N HIS A 148 10.46 9.37 6.35
CA HIS A 148 11.41 9.08 7.42
C HIS A 148 10.72 8.64 8.72
N ARG A 149 9.40 8.39 8.66
CA ARG A 149 8.64 7.85 9.79
C ARG A 149 9.02 6.40 10.03
N SER A 150 8.87 5.97 11.28
CA SER A 150 8.98 4.55 11.59
C SER A 150 7.82 3.76 11.00
N LEU A 151 8.01 2.45 10.77
CA LEU A 151 6.96 1.57 10.27
C LEU A 151 5.71 1.52 11.18
N ASP A 152 5.87 1.77 12.48
CA ASP A 152 4.76 1.81 13.45
C ASP A 152 3.87 3.05 13.26
N GLU A 153 4.43 4.13 12.71
CA GLU A 153 3.74 5.38 12.40
C GLU A 153 3.24 5.42 10.94
N ILE A 154 3.24 4.26 10.24
CA ILE A 154 2.92 4.23 8.81
C ILE A 154 1.57 4.86 8.52
N SER A 155 0.54 4.71 9.36
CA SER A 155 -0.81 5.24 9.13
C SER A 155 -0.84 6.75 8.87
N ASP A 156 0.08 7.48 9.49
CA ASP A 156 0.12 8.94 9.51
C ASP A 156 1.26 9.47 8.63
N SER A 157 1.97 8.59 7.93
CA SER A 157 3.17 8.91 7.15
C SER A 157 2.91 9.70 5.85
N TYR A 158 1.65 9.85 5.45
CA TYR A 158 1.22 10.74 4.35
C TYR A 158 1.10 12.21 4.78
N SER A 159 1.21 12.51 6.08
CA SER A 159 0.94 13.85 6.63
C SER A 159 1.89 14.93 6.09
N TYR A 160 3.20 14.65 6.09
CA TYR A 160 4.23 15.50 5.52
C TYR A 160 5.56 14.75 5.42
N ILE A 161 6.45 15.23 4.56
CA ILE A 161 7.85 14.78 4.48
C ILE A 161 8.70 15.90 5.05
N GLN A 162 9.50 15.58 6.06
CA GLN A 162 10.48 16.50 6.63
C GLN A 162 11.87 15.96 6.31
N TRP A 163 12.61 16.69 5.47
CA TRP A 163 13.95 16.29 5.04
C TRP A 163 15.01 16.77 6.02
N ASP A 164 14.82 17.96 6.58
CA ASP A 164 15.67 18.53 7.62
C ASP A 164 14.85 19.36 8.64
N ASN A 165 15.52 20.00 9.60
CA ASN A 165 14.84 20.78 10.65
C ASN A 165 14.09 22.02 10.13
N SER A 166 14.25 22.39 8.86
CA SER A 166 13.72 23.61 8.24
C SER A 166 12.81 23.37 7.03
N GLU A 167 12.91 22.22 6.36
CA GLU A 167 12.20 21.93 5.12
C GLU A 167 11.14 20.86 5.33
N ILE A 168 9.88 21.30 5.23
CA ILE A 168 8.69 20.46 5.31
C ILE A 168 7.97 20.53 3.97
N SER A 169 7.71 19.38 3.36
CA SER A 169 6.89 19.22 2.17
C SER A 169 5.55 18.56 2.52
N CYS A 170 4.46 19.14 2.01
CA CYS A 170 3.11 18.62 2.16
C CYS A 170 2.63 18.06 0.80
N PRO A 171 3.00 16.82 0.43
CA PRO A 171 2.67 16.29 -0.89
C PRO A 171 1.16 16.06 -1.05
N SER A 172 0.54 16.70 -2.05
CA SER A 172 -0.87 16.46 -2.41
C SER A 172 -1.12 15.05 -2.95
N ARG A 173 -0.06 14.44 -3.50
CA ARG A 173 -0.02 13.05 -3.96
C ARG A 173 1.26 12.44 -3.39
N PRO A 174 1.20 11.60 -2.35
CA PRO A 174 2.41 11.06 -1.70
C PRO A 174 3.04 9.86 -2.44
N ASP A 175 2.24 9.04 -3.15
CA ASP A 175 2.72 7.79 -3.75
C ASP A 175 3.73 8.01 -4.90
N LEU A 176 4.99 7.65 -4.71
CA LEU A 176 6.02 7.77 -5.74
C LEU A 176 5.92 6.65 -6.78
N PHE A 177 5.67 5.43 -6.30
CA PHE A 177 5.47 4.25 -7.13
C PHE A 177 4.13 3.64 -6.78
N ARG A 178 3.34 3.30 -7.79
CA ARG A 178 2.17 2.43 -7.67
C ARG A 178 2.11 1.54 -8.90
N VAL A 179 2.19 0.23 -8.69
CA VAL A 179 2.23 -0.77 -9.75
C VAL A 179 1.36 -1.96 -9.36
N THR A 180 0.69 -2.54 -10.34
CA THR A 180 -0.08 -3.78 -10.20
C THR A 180 0.34 -4.74 -11.31
N THR A 181 0.35 -6.05 -11.04
CA THR A 181 0.70 -7.05 -12.06
C THR A 181 -0.43 -7.37 -13.02
N THR A 182 -1.65 -7.01 -12.63
CA THR A 182 -2.88 -7.19 -13.41
C THR A 182 -3.62 -5.85 -13.46
N TYR A 183 -4.24 -5.57 -14.60
CA TYR A 183 -5.02 -4.37 -14.83
C TYR A 183 -6.43 -4.74 -15.27
N GLY A 184 -7.42 -4.07 -14.68
CA GLY A 184 -8.83 -4.27 -14.96
C GLY A 184 -9.50 -2.96 -15.35
N TRP A 185 -10.34 -3.00 -16.38
CA TRP A 185 -11.09 -1.84 -16.86
C TRP A 185 -12.50 -2.21 -17.29
N THR A 186 -13.36 -1.20 -17.33
CA THR A 186 -14.69 -1.32 -17.94
C THR A 186 -14.59 -0.95 -19.41
N ASP A 187 -14.92 -1.90 -20.29
CA ASP A 187 -15.19 -1.60 -21.70
C ASP A 187 -16.58 -0.98 -21.77
N TRP A 188 -16.64 0.35 -21.89
CA TRP A 188 -17.90 1.09 -21.88
C TRP A 188 -18.76 0.85 -23.11
N ASP A 189 -18.14 0.52 -24.25
CA ASP A 189 -18.85 0.21 -25.50
C ASP A 189 -19.54 -1.14 -25.40
N ALA A 190 -18.81 -2.16 -24.92
CA ALA A 190 -19.36 -3.50 -24.74
C ALA A 190 -20.10 -3.68 -23.39
N ARG A 191 -20.00 -2.71 -22.47
CA ARG A 191 -20.53 -2.75 -21.09
C ARG A 191 -20.10 -4.00 -20.31
N VAL A 192 -18.86 -4.43 -20.53
CA VAL A 192 -18.27 -5.60 -19.85
C VAL A 192 -17.00 -5.22 -19.12
N GLN A 193 -16.73 -5.90 -18.00
CA GLN A 193 -15.43 -5.82 -17.36
C GLN A 193 -14.42 -6.65 -18.17
N LYS A 194 -13.21 -6.11 -18.32
CA LYS A 194 -12.08 -6.79 -18.94
C LYS A 194 -10.87 -6.68 -18.02
N ALA A 195 -9.95 -7.62 -18.14
CA ALA A 195 -8.68 -7.57 -17.42
C ALA A 195 -7.58 -8.23 -18.25
N ILE A 196 -6.34 -7.80 -17.99
CA ILE A 196 -5.14 -8.33 -18.63
C ILE A 196 -3.99 -8.35 -17.62
N ASP A 197 -3.06 -9.27 -17.81
CA ASP A 197 -1.77 -9.22 -17.13
C ASP A 197 -0.91 -8.13 -17.77
N VAL A 198 -0.55 -7.13 -16.98
CA VAL A 198 0.37 -6.05 -17.39
C VAL A 198 1.81 -6.36 -16.99
N MET A 199 2.00 -7.41 -16.19
CA MET A 199 3.29 -8.06 -15.97
C MET A 199 3.10 -9.58 -16.01
N ASN A 200 3.88 -10.29 -16.82
CA ASN A 200 3.85 -11.75 -16.89
C ASN A 200 4.62 -12.34 -15.71
N MET A 201 3.94 -13.08 -14.84
CA MET A 201 4.50 -13.60 -13.59
C MET A 201 4.66 -15.11 -13.60
N THR A 202 5.78 -15.55 -13.03
CA THR A 202 6.00 -16.94 -12.63
C THR A 202 6.25 -17.02 -11.13
N ILE A 203 5.77 -18.08 -10.50
CA ILE A 203 6.05 -18.40 -9.10
C ILE A 203 6.72 -19.77 -8.99
N SER A 204 7.61 -19.91 -8.02
CA SER A 204 8.34 -21.16 -7.78
C SER A 204 8.68 -21.32 -6.31
N GLU A 205 8.90 -22.57 -5.89
CA GLU A 205 9.39 -22.85 -4.55
C GLU A 205 10.84 -22.36 -4.38
N ALA A 206 11.13 -21.67 -3.28
CA ALA A 206 12.51 -21.40 -2.93
C ALA A 206 13.22 -22.71 -2.55
N PRO A 207 14.52 -22.89 -2.90
CA PRO A 207 15.29 -24.03 -2.43
C PRO A 207 15.25 -24.12 -0.91
N ALA A 208 15.12 -25.34 -0.37
CA ALA A 208 15.23 -25.54 1.07
C ALA A 208 16.59 -25.01 1.56
N PRO A 209 16.65 -24.24 2.66
CA PRO A 209 17.92 -23.78 3.20
C PRO A 209 18.83 -24.98 3.48
N THR A 210 20.09 -24.89 3.07
CA THR A 210 21.11 -25.88 3.40
C THR A 210 21.20 -26.03 4.92
N HIS A 211 21.41 -27.26 5.39
CA HIS A 211 21.41 -27.67 6.81
C HIS A 211 22.15 -26.67 7.73
N GLY A 212 21.43 -25.70 8.28
CA GLY A 212 21.97 -24.61 9.11
C GLY A 212 20.89 -23.62 9.54
N ASP A 213 20.03 -23.19 8.61
CA ASP A 213 18.98 -22.19 8.84
C ASP A 213 17.58 -22.81 9.02
N ARG A 214 17.46 -23.80 9.91
CA ARG A 214 16.23 -24.59 10.11
C ARG A 214 15.05 -23.81 10.75
N GLY A 215 15.18 -22.50 10.98
CA GLY A 215 14.20 -21.71 11.73
C GLY A 215 13.33 -20.73 10.94
N GLN A 216 13.78 -20.21 9.79
CA GLN A 216 13.14 -19.03 9.16
C GLN A 216 12.67 -19.21 7.71
N ASP A 217 13.14 -20.23 6.99
CA ASP A 217 12.98 -20.28 5.53
C ASP A 217 12.11 -21.45 5.01
N GLN A 218 11.42 -22.17 5.90
CA GLN A 218 10.48 -23.20 5.46
C GLN A 218 9.21 -22.54 4.88
N GLY A 219 8.94 -22.80 3.60
CA GLY A 219 7.71 -22.34 2.93
C GLY A 219 7.84 -21.08 2.10
N ARG A 220 9.06 -20.59 1.84
CA ARG A 220 9.30 -19.41 1.00
C ARG A 220 8.95 -19.69 -0.48
N VAL A 221 8.20 -18.79 -1.09
CA VAL A 221 7.87 -18.78 -2.52
C VAL A 221 8.60 -17.62 -3.18
N ARG A 222 9.17 -17.85 -4.36
CA ARG A 222 9.79 -16.82 -5.20
C ARG A 222 8.85 -16.45 -6.32
N PHE A 223 8.86 -15.18 -6.70
CA PHE A 223 8.15 -14.71 -7.88
C PHE A 223 9.06 -13.87 -8.77
N ASN A 224 8.78 -13.92 -10.06
CA ASN A 224 9.42 -13.08 -11.06
C ASN A 224 8.36 -12.65 -12.07
N ALA A 225 8.14 -11.34 -12.16
CA ALA A 225 7.22 -10.70 -13.07
C ALA A 225 7.96 -9.70 -13.96
N ALA A 226 7.62 -9.68 -15.24
CA ALA A 226 8.19 -8.75 -16.21
C ALA A 226 7.09 -8.16 -17.09
N MET A 227 7.18 -6.86 -17.36
CA MET A 227 6.32 -6.18 -18.31
C MET A 227 6.57 -6.75 -19.73
N PRO A 228 5.52 -7.03 -20.52
CA PRO A 228 5.68 -7.42 -21.91
C PRO A 228 6.29 -6.27 -22.75
N ASP A 229 6.87 -6.60 -23.91
CA ASP A 229 7.50 -5.61 -24.80
C ASP A 229 6.53 -4.51 -25.27
N LYS A 230 5.23 -4.82 -25.31
CA LYS A 230 4.16 -3.89 -25.61
C LYS A 230 3.02 -4.12 -24.64
N LEU A 231 2.50 -3.03 -24.08
CA LEU A 231 1.26 -3.02 -23.34
C LEU A 231 0.11 -2.76 -24.32
N ASP A 232 -0.93 -3.58 -24.26
CA ASP A 232 -2.11 -3.42 -25.11
C ASP A 232 -3.08 -2.35 -24.58
N HIS A 233 -2.83 -1.81 -23.38
CA HIS A 233 -3.64 -0.80 -22.71
C HIS A 233 -2.81 0.10 -21.80
N ASP A 234 -3.25 1.35 -21.65
CA ASP A 234 -2.71 2.28 -20.67
C ASP A 234 -3.03 1.79 -19.25
N THR A 235 -1.99 1.71 -18.43
CA THR A 235 -2.09 1.25 -17.04
C THR A 235 -2.39 2.40 -16.09
N ALA A 236 -3.04 2.14 -14.96
CA ALA A 236 -3.20 3.10 -13.87
C ALA A 236 -1.96 3.23 -12.95
N TRP A 237 -0.80 2.79 -13.45
CA TRP A 237 0.45 2.86 -12.70
C TRP A 237 0.90 4.30 -12.49
N LEU A 238 1.70 4.50 -11.44
CA LEU A 238 2.26 5.78 -11.07
C LEU A 238 3.76 5.61 -10.86
N PHE A 239 4.56 6.42 -11.56
CA PHE A 239 6.00 6.48 -11.40
C PHE A 239 6.43 7.94 -11.33
N ARG A 240 7.01 8.33 -10.21
CA ARG A 240 7.37 9.73 -9.91
C ARG A 240 8.68 9.79 -9.17
N PHE A 241 9.50 10.78 -9.53
CA PHE A 241 10.65 11.14 -8.71
C PHE A 241 10.22 12.07 -7.59
N PRO A 242 10.88 12.01 -6.42
CA PRO A 242 10.74 13.05 -5.42
C PRO A 242 11.05 14.44 -6.01
N GLY A 243 10.16 15.40 -5.75
CA GLY A 243 10.28 16.76 -6.29
C GLY A 243 11.47 17.58 -5.79
N ARG A 244 12.31 17.01 -4.90
CA ARG A 244 13.59 17.59 -4.50
C ARG A 244 14.76 17.26 -5.43
N ILE A 245 14.60 16.29 -6.35
CA ILE A 245 15.71 15.78 -7.17
C ILE A 245 15.83 16.55 -8.49
N CYS A 246 14.70 16.93 -9.06
CA CYS A 246 14.60 17.73 -10.26
C CYS A 246 13.55 18.82 -10.00
N SER A 247 13.53 19.89 -10.80
CA SER A 247 12.51 20.93 -10.65
C SER A 247 11.10 20.34 -10.67
N SER A 248 10.16 20.88 -9.88
CA SER A 248 8.77 20.39 -9.71
C SER A 248 7.93 20.22 -10.99
N ARG A 249 8.45 20.65 -12.14
CA ARG A 249 7.86 20.42 -13.47
C ARG A 249 8.18 19.05 -14.06
N LEU A 250 9.05 18.26 -13.43
CA LEU A 250 9.57 16.98 -13.92
C LEU A 250 9.17 15.78 -13.03
N ASP A 251 8.20 15.98 -12.14
CA ASP A 251 7.84 15.01 -11.10
C ASP A 251 7.04 13.80 -11.64
N TYR A 252 6.67 13.78 -12.92
CA TYR A 252 5.75 12.79 -13.49
C TYR A 252 6.32 12.10 -14.72
N PHE A 253 6.26 10.76 -14.71
CA PHE A 253 6.31 9.97 -15.92
C PHE A 253 4.89 9.63 -16.33
N ASP A 254 4.40 10.29 -17.38
CA ASP A 254 3.10 9.97 -17.98
C ASP A 254 3.15 8.69 -18.83
N THR A 255 4.33 8.07 -18.96
CA THR A 255 4.55 6.84 -19.74
C THR A 255 5.00 5.69 -18.83
N PRO A 256 4.54 4.45 -19.10
CA PRO A 256 5.04 3.27 -18.41
C PRO A 256 6.56 3.12 -18.56
N PRO A 257 7.28 2.67 -17.52
CA PRO A 257 8.72 2.44 -17.61
C PRO A 257 9.05 1.35 -18.63
N GLU A 258 10.15 1.53 -19.36
CA GLU A 258 10.73 0.49 -20.20
C GLU A 258 11.36 -0.61 -19.32
N ARG A 259 11.21 -1.87 -19.76
CA ARG A 259 11.84 -3.05 -19.14
C ARG A 259 11.52 -3.19 -17.64
N LEU A 260 10.30 -2.84 -17.24
CA LEU A 260 9.87 -2.97 -15.85
C LEU A 260 9.87 -4.44 -15.41
N THR A 261 10.59 -4.73 -14.34
CA THR A 261 10.65 -6.05 -13.72
C THR A 261 10.35 -5.94 -12.23
N MET A 262 9.63 -6.93 -11.71
CA MET A 262 9.27 -7.06 -10.32
C MET A 262 9.57 -8.49 -9.88
N ASN A 263 10.54 -8.67 -9.00
CA ASN A 263 10.93 -9.99 -8.50
C ASN A 263 11.08 -9.98 -6.98
N GLY A 264 11.04 -11.15 -6.37
CA GLY A 264 11.12 -11.22 -4.92
C GLY A 264 10.75 -12.57 -4.35
N SER A 265 10.45 -12.56 -3.06
CA SER A 265 9.99 -13.74 -2.36
C SER A 265 9.10 -13.40 -1.19
N PHE A 266 8.24 -14.33 -0.82
CA PHE A 266 7.36 -14.18 0.32
C PHE A 266 7.23 -15.47 1.12
N THR A 267 6.92 -15.29 2.39
CA THR A 267 6.52 -16.33 3.33
C THR A 267 5.08 -16.07 3.77
N ASN A 268 4.61 -16.78 4.79
CA ASN A 268 3.32 -16.50 5.41
C ASN A 268 3.30 -15.20 6.24
N THR A 269 4.45 -14.59 6.52
CA THR A 269 4.58 -13.40 7.38
C THR A 269 5.48 -12.31 6.83
N THR A 270 6.26 -12.57 5.80
CA THR A 270 7.20 -11.61 5.20
C THR A 270 7.04 -11.51 3.69
N PHE A 271 7.35 -10.35 3.13
CA PHE A 271 7.32 -10.10 1.70
C PHE A 271 8.49 -9.21 1.30
N ASP A 272 9.35 -9.71 0.41
CA ASP A 272 10.48 -8.99 -0.13
C ASP A 272 10.29 -8.80 -1.63
N LEU A 273 10.56 -7.59 -2.13
CA LEU A 273 10.38 -7.22 -3.52
C LEU A 273 11.49 -6.30 -4.00
N THR A 274 11.92 -6.52 -5.24
CA THR A 274 12.74 -5.61 -6.01
C THR A 274 11.98 -5.22 -7.28
N LEU A 275 11.81 -3.92 -7.48
CA LEU A 275 11.22 -3.33 -8.68
C LEU A 275 12.30 -2.53 -9.41
N SER A 276 12.51 -2.79 -10.69
CA SER A 276 13.49 -2.05 -11.49
C SER A 276 13.01 -1.80 -12.90
N GLY A 277 13.40 -0.67 -13.47
CA GLY A 277 13.01 -0.27 -14.82
C GLY A 277 13.71 1.02 -15.24
N ILE A 278 13.37 1.49 -16.43
CA ILE A 278 13.89 2.74 -17.01
C ILE A 278 12.71 3.65 -17.32
N SER A 279 12.64 4.81 -16.69
CA SER A 279 11.59 5.81 -16.93
C SER A 279 12.12 6.97 -17.76
N LYS A 280 11.28 7.54 -18.64
CA LYS A 280 11.63 8.66 -19.52
C LYS A 280 10.62 9.80 -19.36
N ALA A 281 11.09 10.99 -19.00
CA ALA A 281 10.22 12.13 -18.76
C ALA A 281 9.68 12.65 -20.09
N VAL A 282 8.41 13.08 -20.11
CA VAL A 282 7.79 13.64 -21.30
C VAL A 282 7.92 15.16 -21.23
N GLU A 283 8.99 15.69 -21.85
CA GLU A 283 9.26 17.11 -22.12
C GLU A 283 9.34 18.09 -20.92
N PRO A 284 10.17 19.15 -20.97
CA PRO A 284 11.07 19.54 -22.05
C PRO A 284 12.46 18.87 -22.01
N SER A 285 12.68 17.89 -21.13
CA SER A 285 13.98 17.22 -20.95
C SER A 285 13.90 15.75 -21.37
N GLU A 286 14.89 15.28 -22.14
CA GLU A 286 15.21 13.86 -22.40
C GLU A 286 15.74 13.17 -21.13
N LEU A 287 15.08 13.38 -19.99
CA LEU A 287 15.50 12.82 -18.72
C LEU A 287 15.19 11.33 -18.76
N VAL A 288 16.26 10.54 -18.72
CA VAL A 288 16.18 9.09 -18.56
C VAL A 288 16.64 8.76 -17.16
N ALA A 289 15.85 7.96 -16.46
CA ALA A 289 16.20 7.51 -15.13
C ALA A 289 16.08 6.00 -15.03
N GLU A 290 17.18 5.36 -14.69
CA GLU A 290 17.20 3.97 -14.28
C GLU A 290 16.94 3.91 -12.78
N PHE A 291 16.01 3.06 -12.35
CA PHE A 291 15.68 2.92 -10.94
C PHE A 291 15.72 1.48 -10.49
N ARG A 292 16.09 1.31 -9.23
CA ARG A 292 16.00 0.06 -8.48
C ARG A 292 15.44 0.36 -7.10
N LEU A 293 14.23 -0.13 -6.88
CA LEU A 293 13.54 -0.09 -5.61
C LEU A 293 13.63 -1.45 -4.95
N THR A 294 13.93 -1.48 -3.65
CA THR A 294 13.79 -2.67 -2.82
C THR A 294 12.78 -2.42 -1.71
N PHE A 295 12.00 -3.43 -1.34
CA PHE A 295 11.01 -3.40 -0.28
C PHE A 295 11.15 -4.65 0.57
N SER A 296 11.05 -4.48 1.89
CA SER A 296 10.92 -5.59 2.84
C SER A 296 9.77 -5.28 3.79
N GLY A 297 8.79 -6.18 3.82
CA GLY A 297 7.54 -6.00 4.54
C GLY A 297 7.18 -7.17 5.43
N VAL A 298 6.37 -6.85 6.43
CA VAL A 298 5.77 -7.80 7.37
C VAL A 298 4.25 -7.83 7.17
N PHE A 299 3.65 -8.98 7.43
CA PHE A 299 2.22 -9.19 7.29
C PHE A 299 1.43 -8.20 8.17
N ASP A 300 0.53 -7.45 7.55
CA ASP A 300 -0.34 -6.50 8.21
C ASP A 300 -1.69 -7.16 8.53
N GLY A 301 -1.73 -7.87 9.67
CA GLY A 301 -2.91 -8.61 10.11
C GLY A 301 -4.13 -7.73 10.43
N ASP A 302 -3.94 -6.44 10.73
CA ASP A 302 -5.05 -5.54 11.04
C ASP A 302 -5.79 -5.09 9.78
N ASN A 303 -5.07 -5.04 8.64
CA ASN A 303 -5.63 -4.64 7.35
C ASN A 303 -5.90 -5.82 6.40
N SER A 304 -5.49 -7.04 6.78
CA SER A 304 -5.70 -8.26 5.98
C SER A 304 -6.86 -9.08 6.54
N THR A 305 -7.82 -9.43 5.70
CA THR A 305 -8.90 -10.38 6.07
C THR A 305 -8.50 -11.82 5.79
N GLU A 306 -7.55 -12.05 4.90
CA GLU A 306 -6.96 -13.35 4.59
C GLU A 306 -5.45 -13.35 4.84
N LYS A 307 -4.91 -14.52 5.18
CA LYS A 307 -3.47 -14.74 5.38
C LYS A 307 -2.95 -15.76 4.37
N LEU A 308 -1.72 -15.54 3.88
CA LEU A 308 -1.02 -16.51 3.03
C LEU A 308 -0.81 -17.86 3.75
N SER A 309 -1.19 -18.91 3.05
CA SER A 309 -0.92 -20.31 3.36
C SER A 309 -0.13 -20.92 2.22
N LEU A 310 1.09 -21.38 2.49
CA LEU A 310 2.04 -21.79 1.46
C LEU A 310 2.30 -23.29 1.57
N ARG A 311 2.37 -23.97 0.41
CA ARG A 311 2.77 -25.38 0.29
C ARG A 311 1.91 -26.36 1.11
N GLN A 312 0.59 -26.17 1.10
CA GLN A 312 -0.32 -27.14 1.72
C GLN A 312 -0.43 -28.40 0.84
N PRO A 313 -0.35 -29.61 1.43
CA PRO A 313 -0.48 -30.85 0.66
C PRO A 313 -1.82 -30.92 -0.08
N GLY A 314 -1.77 -31.03 -1.41
CA GLY A 314 -2.97 -31.12 -2.25
C GLY A 314 -3.59 -29.77 -2.65
N GLU A 315 -2.98 -28.64 -2.27
CA GLU A 315 -3.41 -27.29 -2.66
C GLU A 315 -2.41 -26.66 -3.64
N PRO A 316 -2.80 -25.55 -4.32
CA PRO A 316 -1.86 -24.73 -5.07
C PRO A 316 -0.68 -24.26 -4.19
N LEU A 317 0.42 -23.89 -4.84
CA LEU A 317 1.63 -23.43 -4.14
C LEU A 317 1.35 -22.26 -3.18
N VAL A 318 0.42 -21.39 -3.56
CA VAL A 318 -0.04 -20.24 -2.79
C VAL A 318 -1.55 -20.37 -2.62
N ALA A 319 -1.99 -20.32 -1.36
CA ALA A 319 -3.39 -20.30 -0.98
C ALA A 319 -3.61 -19.23 0.10
N TRP A 320 -4.89 -18.96 0.40
CA TRP A 320 -5.30 -18.01 1.42
C TRP A 320 -6.18 -18.71 2.44
N VAL A 321 -5.97 -18.37 3.71
CA VAL A 321 -6.79 -18.85 4.83
C VAL A 321 -7.30 -17.68 5.65
N PRO A 322 -8.51 -17.77 6.23
CA PRO A 322 -9.10 -16.66 6.96
C PRO A 322 -8.17 -16.12 8.04
N ASN A 323 -7.94 -14.81 8.03
CA ASN A 323 -7.24 -14.13 9.10
C ASN A 323 -8.23 -13.86 10.25
N SER A 324 -8.14 -14.68 11.28
CA SER A 324 -8.92 -14.56 12.51
C SER A 324 -8.36 -13.50 13.47
N GLY A 325 -7.47 -12.63 13.00
CA GLY A 325 -7.08 -11.40 13.70
C GLY A 325 -8.34 -10.73 14.24
N LEU A 326 -8.33 -10.41 15.53
CA LEU A 326 -9.44 -9.76 16.21
C LEU A 326 -9.85 -8.55 15.37
N ARG A 327 -10.94 -8.69 14.59
CA ARG A 327 -11.74 -7.54 14.21
C ARG A 327 -12.13 -6.95 15.55
N VAL A 328 -11.38 -5.97 16.03
CA VAL A 328 -11.87 -5.05 17.03
C VAL A 328 -12.95 -4.26 16.31
N VAL A 329 -14.08 -4.92 16.07
CA VAL A 329 -15.38 -4.27 15.98
C VAL A 329 -15.34 -3.32 17.16
N SER A 330 -15.47 -2.02 16.92
CA SER A 330 -15.44 -1.02 17.98
C SER A 330 -16.41 -1.49 19.06
N VAL A 331 -15.91 -2.13 20.13
CA VAL A 331 -16.81 -2.67 21.16
C VAL A 331 -17.39 -1.50 21.95
N GLY A 332 -16.91 -0.27 21.72
CA GLY A 332 -17.35 0.95 22.40
C GLY A 332 -18.86 1.19 22.41
N TRP A 333 -19.61 0.82 21.37
CA TRP A 333 -21.07 0.94 21.37
C TRP A 333 -21.76 -0.22 22.09
N MET A 334 -21.24 -1.45 21.95
CA MET A 334 -21.75 -2.62 22.67
C MET A 334 -21.45 -2.57 24.17
N THR A 335 -20.27 -2.09 24.59
CA THR A 335 -19.96 -1.84 26.00
C THR A 335 -20.83 -0.73 26.56
N SER A 336 -21.08 0.36 25.82
CA SER A 336 -22.01 1.40 26.24
C SER A 336 -23.44 0.88 26.43
N LEU A 337 -23.92 0.01 25.53
CA LEU A 337 -25.25 -0.61 25.66
C LEU A 337 -25.33 -1.60 26.83
N ILE A 338 -24.26 -2.36 27.10
CA ILE A 338 -24.18 -3.24 28.27
C ILE A 338 -24.14 -2.42 29.57
N PHE A 339 -23.41 -1.30 29.59
CA PHE A 339 -23.37 -0.39 30.73
C PHE A 339 -24.70 0.33 30.96
N LEU A 340 -25.37 0.80 29.90
CA LEU A 340 -26.72 1.38 29.97
C LEU A 340 -27.76 0.36 30.42
N GLY A 341 -27.70 -0.87 29.91
CA GLY A 341 -28.57 -1.97 30.32
C GLY A 341 -28.37 -2.35 31.79
N ALA A 342 -27.12 -2.40 32.27
CA ALA A 342 -26.83 -2.65 33.68
C ALA A 342 -27.33 -1.51 34.59
N LEU A 343 -27.17 -0.24 34.18
CA LEU A 343 -27.69 0.91 34.93
C LEU A 343 -29.22 0.89 35.07
N VAL A 344 -29.95 0.39 34.06
CA VAL A 344 -31.42 0.28 34.10
C VAL A 344 -31.91 -0.87 34.97
N VAL A 345 -31.09 -1.91 35.20
CA VAL A 345 -31.46 -3.07 36.05
C VAL A 345 -31.10 -2.83 37.52
N PHE A 346 -30.16 -1.93 37.81
CA PHE A 346 -29.68 -1.62 39.16
C PHE A 346 -30.13 -0.25 39.70
N MET A 347 -31.03 0.45 38.98
CA MET A 347 -31.89 1.52 39.52
C MET A 347 -33.29 0.97 39.75
#